data_AF-A0AAV4BCI2-F1
#
_entry.id   AF-A0AAV4BCI2-F1
#
_cell.length_a   1.000
_cell.length_b   1.000
_cell.length_c   1.000
_cell.angle_alpha   90.00
_cell.angle_beta   90.00
_cell.angle_gamma   90.00
#
_symmetry.space_group_name_H-M   'P 1'
#
loop_
_entity.id
_entity.type
_entity.pdbx_description
1 polymer ?
#
loop_
_entity_poly.entity_id
_entity_poly.type
_entity_poly.pdbx_seq_one_letter_code
_entity_poly.pdbx_strand_id
1 'polypeptide(L)'
;MLWSRLSPVQASSEELREHVLQGKPARVVLDRGSYRETFLLDNVNMNGNVICGEATDRMSSSLGSDAEFQPILVCTNGHVDYLNYSATSRDGNFVNNVWIVDAISFRTRDYSPDNTPVSSRYLDGSSRMQFMDNYLIMARKSEMRGVMRDRAYAFHIDNTHTDLDSGHTSGQSLNHISQSYTPTGDIIFRSQPYHWFSSWETTGI
;
A
#
# COMPACT_ATOMS: atom_id res chain seq x y z
N MET A 1 -8.20 16.86 10.41
CA MET A 1 -7.21 16.85 11.50
C MET A 1 -7.85 16.20 12.71
N LEU A 2 -7.37 15.01 13.12
CA LEU A 2 -7.29 14.49 14.49
C LEU A 2 -7.08 12.97 14.42
N TRP A 3 -5.80 12.58 14.42
CA TRP A 3 -5.40 11.28 14.95
C TRP A 3 -5.79 11.29 16.43
N SER A 4 -6.79 10.52 16.82
CA SER A 4 -7.13 10.40 18.24
C SER A 4 -5.92 9.85 19.00
N ARG A 5 -5.66 10.39 20.19
CA ARG A 5 -4.61 9.95 21.14
C ARG A 5 -4.89 8.56 21.75
N LEU A 6 -5.76 7.77 21.14
CA LEU A 6 -5.91 6.37 21.48
C LEU A 6 -4.82 5.63 20.70
N SER A 7 -3.90 5.02 21.43
CA SER A 7 -2.86 4.15 20.89
C SER A 7 -3.45 3.30 19.77
N PRO A 8 -2.99 3.45 18.52
CA PRO A 8 -3.52 2.63 17.44
C PRO A 8 -3.12 1.20 17.73
N VAL A 9 -4.13 0.32 17.69
CA VAL A 9 -3.99 -1.11 17.88
C VAL A 9 -2.88 -1.60 16.95
N GLN A 10 -1.85 -2.22 17.52
CA GLN A 10 -0.89 -3.00 16.75
C GLN A 10 -1.64 -4.23 16.27
N ALA A 11 -2.10 -4.21 15.03
CA ALA A 11 -2.83 -5.33 14.45
C ALA A 11 -1.94 -6.59 14.47
N SER A 12 -2.51 -7.75 14.80
CA SER A 12 -1.85 -9.02 14.50
C SER A 12 -1.63 -9.16 12.99
N SER A 13 -0.75 -10.05 12.55
CA SER A 13 -0.56 -10.34 11.12
C SER A 13 -1.89 -10.69 10.43
N GLU A 14 -2.73 -11.48 11.09
CA GLU A 14 -4.04 -11.88 10.62
C GLU A 14 -5.01 -10.69 10.53
N GLU A 15 -5.08 -9.85 11.57
CA GLU A 15 -5.95 -8.67 11.56
C GLU A 15 -5.51 -7.65 10.50
N LEU A 16 -4.19 -7.44 10.36
CA LEU A 16 -3.63 -6.59 9.31
C LEU A 16 -4.01 -7.13 7.92
N ARG A 17 -3.90 -8.45 7.71
CA ARG A 17 -4.30 -9.11 6.47
C ARG A 17 -5.76 -8.80 6.16
N GLU A 18 -6.65 -9.06 7.10
CA GLU A 18 -8.09 -8.84 6.91
C GLU A 18 -8.39 -7.38 6.60
N HIS A 19 -7.81 -6.44 7.35
CA HIS A 19 -8.01 -5.01 7.13
C HIS A 19 -7.52 -4.56 5.75
N VAL A 20 -6.33 -4.99 5.32
CA VAL A 20 -5.81 -4.66 3.98
C VAL A 20 -6.67 -5.30 2.89
N LEU A 21 -7.11 -6.55 3.07
CA LEU A 21 -8.00 -7.21 2.11
C LEU A 21 -9.42 -6.62 2.11
N GLN A 22 -9.83 -5.88 3.14
CA GLN A 22 -11.03 -5.04 3.15
C GLN A 22 -10.80 -3.67 2.50
N GLY A 23 -9.58 -3.42 1.99
CA GLY A 23 -9.20 -2.18 1.33
C GLY A 23 -8.81 -1.06 2.29
N LYS A 24 -8.65 -1.28 3.60
CA LYS A 24 -8.22 -0.22 4.53
C LYS A 24 -6.80 0.25 4.19
N PRO A 25 -6.49 1.56 4.33
CA PRO A 25 -5.14 2.04 4.18
C PRO A 25 -4.31 1.59 5.38
N ALA A 26 -3.08 1.19 5.10
CA ALA A 26 -2.11 0.81 6.10
C ALA A 26 -1.01 1.87 6.19
N ARG A 27 -0.56 2.14 7.41
CA ARG A 27 0.62 2.93 7.71
C ARG A 27 1.61 2.08 8.49
N VAL A 28 2.88 2.40 8.32
CA VAL A 28 3.98 1.83 9.09
C VAL A 28 4.54 2.88 10.02
N VAL A 29 4.89 2.46 11.23
CA VAL A 29 5.77 3.21 12.13
C VAL A 29 7.05 2.40 12.29
N LEU A 30 8.18 3.07 12.09
CA LEU A 30 9.50 2.47 12.06
C LEU A 30 10.39 3.17 13.07
N ASP A 31 10.98 2.43 14.01
CA ASP A 31 11.87 2.97 15.04
C ASP A 31 13.30 2.47 14.82
N ARG A 32 14.28 3.40 14.88
CA ARG A 32 15.71 3.12 14.80
C ARG A 32 16.52 4.13 15.63
N GLY A 33 17.08 3.69 16.75
CA GLY A 33 17.76 4.54 17.72
C GLY A 33 16.84 5.67 18.19
N SER A 34 17.23 6.92 17.92
CA SER A 34 16.44 8.11 18.21
C SER A 34 15.52 8.56 17.06
N TYR A 35 15.52 7.84 15.94
CA TYR A 35 14.76 8.18 14.73
C TYR A 35 13.45 7.40 14.67
N ARG A 36 12.33 8.09 14.41
CA ARG A 36 11.01 7.53 14.21
C ARG A 36 10.42 7.94 12.86
N GLU A 37 10.30 6.94 12.00
CA GLU A 37 9.56 6.90 10.74
C GLU A 37 8.03 6.79 10.91
N THR A 38 7.20 7.54 10.19
CA THR A 38 5.82 7.13 9.92
C THR A 38 5.40 7.50 8.50
N PHE A 39 4.94 6.52 7.72
CA PHE A 39 4.47 6.73 6.35
C PHE A 39 3.29 5.81 6.01
N LEU A 40 2.51 6.22 4.99
CA LEU A 40 1.46 5.39 4.39
C LEU A 40 2.10 4.38 3.43
N LEU A 41 1.43 3.24 3.29
CA LEU A 41 1.82 2.21 2.32
C LEU A 41 1.00 2.39 1.04
N ASP A 42 1.71 2.53 -0.07
CA ASP A 42 1.13 2.67 -1.41
C ASP A 42 0.61 1.30 -1.89
N ASN A 43 1.47 0.28 -1.75
CA ASN A 43 1.16 -1.10 -2.09
C ASN A 43 1.38 -2.02 -0.88
N VAL A 44 0.61 -3.11 -0.82
CA VAL A 44 0.77 -4.18 0.17
C VAL A 44 0.76 -5.52 -0.57
N ASN A 45 1.82 -6.30 -0.37
CA ASN A 45 1.98 -7.65 -0.90
C ASN A 45 2.03 -8.66 0.25
N MET A 46 1.48 -9.86 0.05
CA MET A 46 1.41 -10.89 1.07
C MET A 46 1.86 -12.23 0.52
N ASN A 47 2.77 -12.89 1.23
CA ASN A 47 3.22 -14.25 0.92
C ASN A 47 3.08 -15.13 2.17
N GLY A 48 2.08 -16.01 2.17
CA GLY A 48 1.69 -16.74 3.38
C GLY A 48 1.33 -15.78 4.52
N ASN A 49 2.08 -15.86 5.63
CA ASN A 49 1.90 -15.02 6.82
C ASN A 49 2.75 -13.75 6.81
N VAL A 50 3.65 -13.58 5.83
CA VAL A 50 4.47 -12.38 5.68
C VAL A 50 3.69 -11.35 4.88
N ILE A 51 3.52 -10.16 5.46
CA ILE A 51 2.87 -9.02 4.82
C ILE A 51 3.91 -7.94 4.69
N CYS A 52 4.13 -7.47 3.46
CA CYS A 52 5.08 -6.40 3.19
C CYS A 52 4.37 -5.21 2.57
N GLY A 53 4.63 -4.04 3.14
CA GLY A 53 4.14 -2.76 2.65
C GLY A 53 5.23 -2.02 1.90
N GLU A 54 4.90 -1.54 0.72
CA GLU A 54 5.76 -0.67 -0.09
C GLU A 54 5.34 0.79 0.10
N ALA A 55 6.33 1.66 0.30
CA ALA A 55 6.18 3.10 0.15
C ALA A 55 7.20 3.57 -0.88
N THR A 56 6.70 4.10 -1.99
CA THR A 56 7.46 4.42 -3.20
C THR A 56 8.02 5.83 -3.16
N ASP A 57 7.26 6.79 -2.64
CA ASP A 57 7.61 8.21 -2.60
C ASP A 57 8.07 8.67 -1.19
N ARG A 58 8.68 7.76 -0.43
CA ARG A 58 9.22 8.05 0.91
C ARG A 58 10.56 8.80 0.80
N MET A 59 10.73 9.89 1.57
CA MET A 59 12.02 10.61 1.63
C MET A 59 12.97 9.91 2.62
N SER A 60 14.22 9.70 2.23
CA SER A 60 15.25 9.06 3.07
C SER A 60 15.63 9.89 4.31
N SER A 61 15.41 11.20 4.26
CA SER A 61 15.76 12.14 5.31
C SER A 61 14.83 13.37 5.32
N SER A 62 15.06 14.29 6.27
CA SER A 62 14.36 15.59 6.27
C SER A 62 14.74 16.40 5.02
N LEU A 63 13.85 17.28 4.57
CA LEU A 63 14.08 18.14 3.41
C LEU A 63 15.43 18.86 3.51
N GLY A 64 16.30 18.63 2.52
CA GLY A 64 17.66 19.14 2.44
C GLY A 64 18.32 18.75 1.12
N SER A 65 19.57 19.15 0.92
CA SER A 65 20.34 18.83 -0.29
C SER A 65 20.55 17.33 -0.50
N ASP A 66 20.51 16.57 0.60
CA ASP A 66 20.81 15.13 0.64
C ASP A 66 19.52 14.30 0.76
N ALA A 67 18.35 14.93 0.62
CA ALA A 67 17.07 14.24 0.64
C ALA A 67 16.88 13.49 -0.69
N GLU A 68 16.82 12.17 -0.62
CA GLU A 68 16.57 11.29 -1.75
C GLU A 68 15.18 10.65 -1.62
N PHE A 69 14.53 10.35 -2.74
CA PHE A 69 13.35 9.50 -2.74
C PHE A 69 13.84 8.06 -2.60
N GLN A 70 13.39 7.34 -1.59
CA GLN A 70 13.89 6.00 -1.32
C GLN A 70 12.70 5.07 -1.16
N PRO A 71 12.30 4.38 -2.26
CA PRO A 71 11.33 3.31 -2.16
C PRO A 71 11.77 2.31 -1.11
N ILE A 72 10.84 1.94 -0.24
CA ILE A 72 11.08 1.04 0.87
C ILE A 72 9.99 -0.03 0.91
N LEU A 73 10.40 -1.25 1.21
CA LEU A 73 9.54 -2.39 1.45
C LEU A 73 9.75 -2.84 2.90
N VAL A 74 8.70 -2.82 3.71
CA VAL A 74 8.75 -3.17 5.14
C VAL A 74 7.83 -4.36 5.39
N CYS A 75 8.36 -5.41 6.01
CA CYS A 75 7.65 -6.67 6.23
C CYS A 75 7.36 -6.96 7.71
N THR A 76 6.27 -7.68 7.97
CA THR A 76 5.85 -8.11 9.32
C THR A 76 6.84 -9.04 10.01
N ASN A 77 7.72 -9.71 9.26
CA ASN A 77 8.77 -10.57 9.80
C ASN A 77 10.06 -9.82 10.18
N GLY A 78 10.06 -8.49 10.10
CA GLY A 78 11.22 -7.66 10.43
C GLY A 78 12.12 -7.34 9.24
N HIS A 79 11.87 -7.92 8.06
CA HIS A 79 12.64 -7.62 6.87
C HIS A 79 12.32 -6.22 6.34
N VAL A 80 13.37 -5.47 5.96
CA VAL A 80 13.26 -4.15 5.36
C VAL A 80 14.24 -4.04 4.20
N ASP A 81 13.71 -3.78 3.02
CA ASP A 81 14.45 -3.62 1.78
C ASP A 81 14.22 -2.21 1.22
N TYR A 82 15.20 -1.62 0.54
CA TYR A 82 15.07 -0.27 -0.02
C TYR A 82 15.88 -0.07 -1.30
N LEU A 83 15.41 0.86 -2.14
CA LEU A 83 16.07 1.24 -3.38
C LEU A 83 16.64 2.64 -3.26
N ASN A 84 17.90 2.84 -3.64
CA ASN A 84 18.44 4.19 -3.68
C ASN A 84 18.05 4.87 -4.99
N TYR A 85 16.99 5.67 -4.93
CA TYR A 85 16.47 6.42 -6.06
C TYR A 85 16.86 7.89 -5.90
N SER A 86 17.42 8.51 -6.94
CA SER A 86 17.58 9.96 -6.93
C SER A 86 16.58 10.56 -7.91
N ALA A 87 16.07 11.76 -7.62
CA ALA A 87 15.22 12.48 -8.58
C ALA A 87 15.94 12.72 -9.93
N THR A 88 17.28 12.64 -9.93
CA THR A 88 18.15 12.83 -11.09
C THR A 88 18.53 11.54 -11.83
N SER A 89 18.29 10.36 -11.25
CA SER A 89 18.59 9.06 -11.86
C SER A 89 17.49 8.06 -11.51
N ARG A 90 16.62 7.77 -12.48
CA ARG A 90 15.63 6.67 -12.36
C ARG A 90 16.26 5.28 -12.50
N ASP A 91 17.56 5.23 -12.76
CA ASP A 91 18.35 4.01 -12.81
C ASP A 91 18.59 3.56 -11.35
N GLY A 92 17.58 2.91 -10.77
CA GLY A 92 17.58 2.45 -9.39
C GLY A 92 18.72 1.45 -9.16
N ASN A 93 19.84 1.94 -8.64
CA ASN A 93 20.87 1.05 -8.14
C ASN A 93 20.37 0.40 -6.86
N PHE A 94 20.19 -0.92 -6.92
CA PHE A 94 19.85 -1.73 -5.76
C PHE A 94 20.97 -1.63 -4.73
N VAL A 95 20.64 -1.14 -3.55
CA VAL A 95 21.54 -1.22 -2.40
C VAL A 95 21.04 -2.39 -1.57
N ASN A 96 21.71 -3.53 -1.72
CA ASN A 96 21.37 -4.77 -1.02
C ASN A 96 21.72 -4.69 0.47
N ASN A 97 21.03 -3.81 1.19
CA ASN A 97 21.22 -3.61 2.61
C ASN A 97 19.88 -3.88 3.27
N VAL A 98 19.80 -5.03 3.95
CA VAL A 98 18.78 -5.24 4.97
C VAL A 98 18.88 -4.08 5.95
N TRP A 99 17.86 -3.22 5.99
CA TRP A 99 17.87 -2.09 6.90
C TRP A 99 17.53 -2.60 8.30
N ILE A 100 18.55 -2.65 9.18
CA ILE A 100 18.37 -3.07 10.56
C ILE A 100 17.65 -1.97 11.33
N VAL A 101 16.48 -2.32 11.86
CA VAL A 101 15.55 -1.43 12.56
C VAL A 101 15.19 -2.04 13.90
N ASP A 102 14.90 -1.21 14.90
CA ASP A 102 14.68 -1.69 16.26
C ASP A 102 13.25 -2.19 16.46
N ALA A 103 12.28 -1.53 15.81
CA ALA A 103 10.89 -1.95 15.83
C ALA A 103 10.13 -1.51 14.58
N ILE A 104 9.16 -2.34 14.19
CA ILE A 104 8.19 -2.07 13.13
C ILE A 104 6.80 -2.28 13.72
N SER A 105 5.88 -1.35 13.44
CA SER A 105 4.45 -1.57 13.72
C SER A 105 3.59 -1.12 12.56
N PHE A 106 2.59 -1.94 12.24
CA PHE A 106 1.60 -1.67 11.21
C PHE A 106 0.31 -1.21 11.88
N ARG A 107 -0.33 -0.20 11.28
CA ARG A 107 -1.59 0.36 11.76
C ARG A 107 -2.50 0.60 10.57
N THR A 108 -3.76 0.25 10.69
CA THR A 108 -4.77 0.50 9.65
C THR A 108 -5.71 1.61 10.10
N ARG A 109 -6.37 2.27 9.15
CA ARG A 109 -7.36 3.32 9.44
C ARG A 109 -8.69 2.96 8.81
N ASP A 110 -9.79 3.15 9.52
CA ASP A 110 -11.11 3.07 8.91
C ASP A 110 -11.39 4.29 8.02
N TYR A 111 -12.03 4.08 6.86
CA TYR A 111 -12.42 5.16 5.96
C TYR A 111 -13.69 5.88 6.38
N SER A 112 -14.52 5.22 7.20
CA SER A 112 -15.78 5.76 7.72
C SER A 112 -15.67 5.92 9.23
N PRO A 113 -16.28 6.98 9.82
CA PRO A 113 -16.42 7.10 11.27
C PRO A 113 -17.13 5.89 11.92
N ASP A 114 -17.83 5.06 11.14
CA ASP A 114 -18.62 3.92 11.63
C ASP A 114 -17.97 2.55 11.37
N ASN A 115 -16.64 2.47 11.20
CA ASN A 115 -15.87 1.23 10.95
C ASN A 115 -16.31 0.41 9.72
N THR A 116 -17.10 1.00 8.82
CA THR A 116 -17.63 0.34 7.63
C THR A 116 -16.93 0.87 6.37
N PRO A 117 -16.35 0.00 5.51
CA PRO A 117 -15.88 0.46 4.21
C PRO A 117 -17.08 0.96 3.41
N VAL A 118 -16.94 2.12 2.77
CA VAL A 118 -18.10 2.81 2.16
C VAL A 118 -18.57 2.11 0.89
N SER A 119 -17.69 1.36 0.22
CA SER A 119 -18.01 0.41 -0.85
C SER A 119 -16.82 -0.53 -1.06
N SER A 120 -17.02 -1.81 -1.36
CA SER A 120 -15.93 -2.71 -1.78
C SER A 120 -16.37 -3.65 -2.91
N ARG A 121 -15.61 -3.61 -4.00
CA ARG A 121 -15.64 -4.59 -5.09
C ARG A 121 -14.21 -5.07 -5.27
N TYR A 122 -13.98 -6.37 -5.16
CA TYR A 122 -12.64 -6.93 -5.29
C TYR A 122 -12.29 -7.10 -6.77
N LEU A 123 -11.03 -6.87 -7.14
CA LEU A 123 -10.56 -6.99 -8.53
C LEU A 123 -10.57 -8.43 -9.04
N ASP A 124 -10.64 -9.39 -8.12
CA ASP A 124 -10.76 -10.83 -8.43
C ASP A 124 -12.18 -11.26 -8.84
N GLY A 125 -13.10 -10.30 -9.01
CA GLY A 125 -14.47 -10.56 -9.45
C GLY A 125 -15.42 -11.01 -8.35
N SER A 126 -14.96 -11.12 -7.10
CA SER A 126 -15.89 -11.43 -6.00
C SER A 126 -16.45 -10.18 -5.36
N SER A 127 -17.70 -10.28 -4.92
CA SER A 127 -18.32 -9.31 -4.03
C SER A 127 -18.39 -9.90 -2.61
N ARG A 128 -17.78 -9.25 -1.62
CA ARG A 128 -18.18 -9.45 -0.23
C ARG A 128 -18.19 -8.10 0.47
N MET A 129 -19.32 -7.42 0.32
CA MET A 129 -19.98 -6.55 1.30
C MET A 129 -21.34 -6.13 0.72
N GLN A 130 -22.37 -6.13 1.55
CA GLN A 130 -23.77 -5.88 1.14
C GLN A 130 -24.11 -4.39 0.94
N PHE A 131 -23.13 -3.49 0.98
CA PHE A 131 -23.35 -2.05 0.82
C PHE A 131 -23.19 -1.67 -0.65
N MET A 132 -24.24 -1.94 -1.41
CA MET A 132 -24.28 -1.75 -2.87
C MET A 132 -24.53 -0.29 -3.27
N ASP A 133 -24.85 0.57 -2.32
CA ASP A 133 -25.39 1.88 -2.66
C ASP A 133 -24.29 2.91 -2.84
N ASN A 134 -23.77 2.86 -4.07
CA ASN A 134 -23.17 3.95 -4.82
C ASN A 134 -21.64 3.98 -4.90
N TYR A 135 -21.04 2.86 -5.31
CA TYR A 135 -19.62 2.77 -5.76
C TYR A 135 -19.23 3.95 -6.66
N LEU A 136 -20.10 4.36 -7.59
CA LEU A 136 -19.88 5.50 -8.48
C LEU A 136 -19.83 6.85 -7.76
N ILE A 137 -20.62 7.06 -6.70
CA ILE A 137 -20.49 8.26 -5.85
C ILE A 137 -19.21 8.19 -5.03
N MET A 138 -18.84 7.01 -4.52
CA MET A 138 -17.66 6.86 -3.68
C MET A 138 -16.36 7.02 -4.46
N ALA A 139 -16.31 6.53 -5.69
CA ALA A 139 -15.21 6.75 -6.63
C ALA A 139 -14.89 8.24 -6.85
N ARG A 140 -15.86 9.13 -6.61
CA ARG A 140 -15.72 10.59 -6.71
C ARG A 140 -15.37 11.28 -5.41
N LYS A 141 -15.68 10.66 -4.26
CA LYS A 141 -15.65 11.31 -2.94
C LYS A 141 -14.59 10.75 -2.01
N SER A 142 -13.99 9.62 -2.34
CA SER A 142 -13.07 8.92 -1.45
C SER A 142 -11.95 8.24 -2.21
N GLU A 143 -10.87 7.99 -1.49
CA GLU A 143 -9.78 7.16 -1.95
C GLU A 143 -10.31 5.78 -2.40
N MET A 144 -9.83 5.33 -3.55
CA MET A 144 -10.09 4.00 -4.07
C MET A 144 -8.85 3.13 -3.92
N ARG A 145 -9.06 1.86 -3.56
CA ARG A 145 -8.01 0.85 -3.50
C ARG A 145 -8.38 -0.37 -4.30
N GLY A 146 -7.44 -0.84 -5.11
CA GLY A 146 -7.53 -2.13 -5.77
C GLY A 146 -7.07 -3.22 -4.83
N VAL A 147 -7.85 -4.30 -4.72
CA VAL A 147 -7.52 -5.48 -3.91
C VAL A 147 -7.68 -6.73 -4.75
N MET A 148 -6.57 -7.44 -4.97
CA MET A 148 -6.48 -8.73 -5.67
C MET A 148 -6.25 -9.83 -4.63
N ARG A 149 -7.30 -10.54 -4.20
CA ARG A 149 -7.16 -11.52 -3.09
C ARG A 149 -6.59 -12.85 -3.56
N ASP A 150 -6.75 -13.18 -4.83
CA ASP A 150 -6.09 -14.30 -5.52
C ASP A 150 -4.57 -14.13 -5.54
N ARG A 151 -4.08 -12.88 -5.64
CA ARG A 151 -2.66 -12.53 -5.61
C ARG A 151 -2.19 -11.99 -4.26
N ALA A 152 -3.11 -11.83 -3.32
CA ALA A 152 -2.90 -11.19 -2.02
C ALA A 152 -2.14 -9.85 -2.11
N TYR A 153 -2.57 -9.00 -3.06
CA TYR A 153 -1.96 -7.71 -3.35
C TYR A 153 -3.00 -6.59 -3.27
N ALA A 154 -2.66 -5.47 -2.65
CA ALA A 154 -3.54 -4.30 -2.52
C ALA A 154 -2.76 -3.01 -2.79
N PHE A 155 -3.41 -2.02 -3.40
CA PHE A 155 -2.73 -0.79 -3.82
C PHE A 155 -3.72 0.38 -3.98
N HIS A 156 -3.18 1.61 -3.97
CA HIS A 156 -3.93 2.83 -4.21
C HIS A 156 -4.27 3.03 -5.70
N ILE A 157 -5.50 3.49 -6.01
CA ILE A 157 -5.88 3.92 -7.36
C ILE A 157 -5.77 5.44 -7.41
N ASP A 158 -4.74 5.94 -8.10
CA ASP A 158 -4.40 7.36 -8.18
C ASP A 158 -5.38 8.16 -9.04
N ASN A 159 -5.78 7.59 -10.18
CA ASN A 159 -6.67 8.24 -11.14
C ASN A 159 -7.95 7.44 -11.26
N THR A 160 -9.10 8.11 -11.15
CA THR A 160 -10.41 7.53 -11.41
C THR A 160 -11.14 8.35 -12.47
N HIS A 161 -11.78 7.67 -13.41
CA HIS A 161 -12.64 8.28 -14.40
C HIS A 161 -13.99 7.57 -14.38
N THR A 162 -15.07 8.34 -14.30
CA THR A 162 -16.43 7.80 -14.32
C THR A 162 -17.19 8.43 -15.48
N ASP A 163 -17.63 7.60 -16.41
CA ASP A 163 -18.61 7.99 -17.42
C ASP A 163 -20.00 7.99 -16.77
N LEU A 164 -20.64 9.15 -16.81
CA LEU A 164 -21.94 9.38 -16.17
C LEU A 164 -23.09 8.77 -16.95
N ASP A 165 -22.94 8.60 -18.27
CA ASP A 165 -24.01 8.14 -19.15
C ASP A 165 -24.06 6.61 -19.19
N SER A 166 -22.90 5.96 -19.29
CA SER A 166 -22.78 4.50 -19.33
C SER A 166 -22.64 3.85 -17.96
N GLY A 167 -22.29 4.62 -16.92
CA GLY A 167 -22.00 4.09 -15.58
C GLY A 167 -20.65 3.38 -15.47
N HIS A 168 -19.81 3.42 -16.50
CA HIS A 168 -18.46 2.87 -16.48
C HIS A 168 -17.56 3.67 -15.54
N THR A 169 -16.78 2.98 -14.72
CA THR A 169 -15.67 3.57 -13.96
C THR A 169 -14.38 2.86 -14.29
N SER A 170 -13.39 3.63 -14.70
CA SER A 170 -12.01 3.20 -14.88
C SER A 170 -11.12 3.78 -13.80
N GLY A 171 -10.09 3.03 -13.45
CA GLY A 171 -9.11 3.40 -12.45
C GLY A 171 -7.70 3.09 -12.93
N GLN A 172 -6.72 3.88 -12.54
CA GLN A 172 -5.31 3.60 -12.77
C GLN A 172 -4.53 3.70 -11.46
N SER A 173 -3.60 2.76 -11.27
CA SER A 173 -2.56 2.85 -10.26
C SER A 173 -1.23 3.04 -10.97
N LEU A 174 -0.50 4.07 -10.54
CA LEU A 174 0.63 4.61 -11.25
C LEU A 174 1.96 4.34 -10.57
N ASN A 175 1.95 3.77 -9.36
CA ASN A 175 3.18 3.64 -8.58
C ASN A 175 3.37 2.22 -8.05
N HIS A 176 3.93 1.36 -8.90
CA HIS A 176 4.37 0.03 -8.50
C HIS A 176 5.82 -0.19 -8.91
N ILE A 177 6.59 -0.82 -8.01
CA ILE A 177 7.93 -1.31 -8.33
C ILE A 177 7.90 -2.83 -8.27
N SER A 178 8.57 -3.47 -9.22
CA SER A 178 8.59 -4.92 -9.33
C SER A 178 9.24 -5.60 -8.12
N GLN A 179 8.54 -6.58 -7.55
CA GLN A 179 8.98 -7.38 -6.40
C GLN A 179 9.24 -8.85 -6.80
N SER A 180 9.92 -9.60 -5.94
CA SER A 180 10.12 -11.05 -6.08
C SER A 180 10.07 -11.75 -4.71
N TYR A 181 9.81 -13.06 -4.75
CA TYR A 181 9.86 -13.91 -3.57
C TYR A 181 11.22 -14.58 -3.44
N THR A 182 11.81 -14.56 -2.25
CA THR A 182 13.00 -15.33 -1.94
C THR A 182 12.66 -16.81 -1.71
N PRO A 183 13.64 -17.74 -1.75
CA PRO A 183 13.40 -19.14 -1.39
C PRO A 183 12.87 -19.34 0.03
N THR A 184 13.15 -18.40 0.95
CA THR A 184 12.66 -18.38 2.33
C THR A 184 11.26 -17.79 2.46
N GLY A 185 10.67 -17.29 1.37
CA GLY A 185 9.33 -16.72 1.33
C GLY A 185 9.25 -15.22 1.64
N ASP A 186 10.39 -14.53 1.75
CA ASP A 186 10.42 -13.07 1.91
C ASP A 186 10.01 -12.38 0.62
N ILE A 187 9.50 -11.17 0.74
CA ILE A 187 9.20 -10.30 -0.39
C ILE A 187 10.30 -9.23 -0.42
N ILE A 188 10.95 -9.10 -1.58
CA ILE A 188 12.04 -8.15 -1.81
C ILE A 188 11.80 -7.39 -3.12
N PHE A 189 12.46 -6.25 -3.31
CA PHE A 189 12.56 -5.66 -4.64
C PHE A 189 13.36 -6.59 -5.57
N ARG A 190 13.03 -6.57 -6.87
CA ARG A 190 13.85 -7.28 -7.86
C ARG A 190 15.22 -6.62 -7.98
N SER A 191 16.26 -7.42 -8.25
CA SER A 191 17.63 -6.93 -8.48
C SER A 191 17.75 -5.96 -9.66
N GLN A 192 16.86 -6.09 -10.65
CA GLN A 192 16.63 -5.11 -11.72
C GLN A 192 15.18 -4.65 -11.60
N PRO A 193 14.90 -3.67 -10.73
CA PRO A 193 13.55 -3.22 -10.50
C PRO A 193 13.04 -2.46 -11.73
N TYR A 194 11.79 -2.71 -12.09
CA TYR A 194 11.09 -1.90 -13.10
C TYR A 194 9.81 -1.34 -12.50
N HIS A 195 9.45 -0.14 -12.97
CA HIS A 195 8.17 0.45 -12.67
C HIS A 195 7.11 -0.13 -13.60
N TRP A 196 5.92 -0.34 -13.07
CA TRP A 196 4.77 -0.72 -13.88
C TRP A 196 3.53 0.03 -13.40
N PHE A 197 2.58 0.13 -14.30
CA PHE A 197 1.29 0.78 -14.06
C PHE A 197 0.21 -0.26 -14.30
N SER A 198 -0.95 -0.04 -13.71
CA SER A 198 -2.10 -0.88 -14.01
C SER A 198 -3.38 -0.08 -14.12
N SER A 199 -4.31 -0.63 -14.87
CA SER A 199 -5.57 0.01 -15.21
C SER A 199 -6.69 -1.01 -15.15
N TRP A 200 -7.84 -0.57 -14.68
CA TRP A 200 -9.04 -1.40 -14.55
C TRP A 200 -10.25 -0.62 -14.99
N GLU A 201 -11.28 -1.35 -15.38
CA GLU A 201 -12.58 -0.82 -15.73
C GLU A 201 -13.66 -1.73 -15.16
N THR A 202 -14.73 -1.13 -14.66
CA THR A 202 -15.92 -1.83 -14.18
C THR A 202 -17.16 -1.01 -14.50
N THR A 203 -18.27 -1.68 -14.77
CA THR A 203 -19.59 -1.06 -14.90
C THR A 203 -20.29 -0.91 -13.57
N GLY A 204 -19.68 -1.34 -12.47
CA GLY A 204 -20.32 -1.30 -11.15
C GLY A 204 -21.55 -2.21 -11.05
N ILE A 205 -21.73 -3.17 -11.98
CA ILE A 205 -22.71 -4.26 -11.92
C ILE A 205 -22.05 -5.49 -11.36
#